data_AF-A0A897PVE6-F1
#
_entry.id   AF-A0A897PVE6-F1
#
_cell.length_a   1.000
_cell.length_b   1.000
_cell.length_c   1.000
_cell.angle_alpha   90.00
_cell.angle_beta   90.00
_cell.angle_gamma   90.00
#
_symmetry.space_group_name_H-M   'P 1'
#
loop_
_entity.id
_entity.type
_entity.pdbx_description
1 polymer ?
#
loop_
_entity_poly.entity_id
_entity_poly.type
_entity_poly.pdbx_seq_one_letter_code
_entity_poly.pdbx_strand_id
1 'polypeptide(L)'
;MNKMNRKFSKLLKNPHIFFRDFLNKKYPIKNTELPFSESEEANLIEANQKLDKIIQKNTLQQANIDVVFTWVDGSDPSWQAKYSQYAPNYQAKSALYATDIARFEDHNELYYSVHAVLKYIPWVRHIFIITDNQKPKWLDETKQEKITLIDHQDIIDEEYLPTFNSHVIEAFLHKIPNLSENFIYFNDDVFIARELQAEHFFQANGIASIFMSEKSLTQMRNRGTITPTLSASEYSIRLLNKYYNTNIDSPLVHTYIPLKKSIYELAWRRYEKEILGFLPNKLRTNNDLNFANFLIPWLMYFEGKAMPKIDICYYFNIRSPNALTQYKKLLNKKNIGEQPNSFCANDFNSQKSINNYQNQLFSFLNSYYS
;
A
#
# COMPACT_ATOMS: atom_id res chain seq x y z
N MET A 1 16.75 27.57 -38.32
CA MET A 1 16.35 28.52 -37.24
C MET A 1 16.91 28.03 -35.91
N ASN A 2 17.82 28.80 -35.30
CA ASN A 2 18.59 28.36 -34.14
C ASN A 2 17.69 28.07 -32.91
N LYS A 3 18.02 27.07 -32.07
CA LYS A 3 17.18 26.61 -30.94
C LYS A 3 16.86 27.75 -29.94
N MET A 4 17.78 28.71 -29.83
CA MET A 4 17.64 29.93 -29.04
C MET A 4 16.60 30.90 -29.62
N ASN A 5 16.57 31.08 -30.95
CA ASN A 5 15.59 31.92 -31.65
C ASN A 5 14.16 31.35 -31.52
N ARG A 6 14.00 30.02 -31.46
CA ARG A 6 12.69 29.38 -31.21
C ARG A 6 12.16 29.65 -29.80
N LYS A 7 13.02 29.55 -28.77
CA LYS A 7 12.64 29.85 -27.37
C LYS A 7 12.27 31.33 -27.19
N PHE A 8 13.09 32.23 -27.73
CA PHE A 8 12.85 33.66 -27.66
C PHE A 8 11.57 34.06 -28.43
N SER A 9 11.36 33.49 -29.62
CA SER A 9 10.11 33.70 -30.37
C SER A 9 8.89 33.15 -29.63
N LYS A 10 9.00 31.99 -28.96
CA LYS A 10 7.91 31.43 -28.15
C LYS A 10 7.60 32.29 -26.93
N LEU A 11 8.61 32.84 -26.26
CA LEU A 11 8.42 33.76 -25.14
C LEU A 11 7.66 35.03 -25.58
N LEU A 12 8.03 35.62 -26.72
CA LEU A 12 7.39 36.83 -27.23
C LEU A 12 5.97 36.58 -27.77
N LYS A 13 5.78 35.51 -28.57
CA LYS A 13 4.50 35.23 -29.23
C LYS A 13 3.49 34.49 -28.34
N ASN A 14 3.98 33.63 -27.44
CA ASN A 14 3.17 32.74 -26.61
C ASN A 14 3.78 32.61 -25.19
N PRO A 15 3.87 33.71 -24.43
CA PRO A 15 4.57 33.73 -23.14
C PRO A 15 4.04 32.67 -22.16
N HIS A 16 2.72 32.48 -22.11
CA HIS A 16 2.09 31.47 -21.26
C HIS A 16 2.56 30.03 -21.57
N ILE A 17 2.69 29.67 -22.86
CA ILE A 17 3.20 28.34 -23.26
C ILE A 17 4.70 28.22 -22.95
N PHE A 18 5.47 29.31 -23.13
CA PHE A 18 6.87 29.32 -22.76
C PHE A 18 7.07 29.05 -21.27
N PHE A 19 6.36 29.78 -20.40
CA PHE A 19 6.45 29.60 -18.95
C PHE A 19 5.96 28.23 -18.51
N ARG A 20 4.83 27.73 -19.07
CA ARG A 20 4.35 26.37 -18.82
C ARG A 20 5.43 25.33 -19.13
N ASP A 21 6.01 25.35 -20.33
CA ASP A 21 7.01 24.35 -20.73
C ASP A 21 8.31 24.50 -19.96
N PHE A 22 8.72 25.74 -19.65
CA PHE A 22 9.88 26.00 -18.80
C PHE A 22 9.69 25.45 -17.38
N LEU A 23 8.53 25.71 -16.78
CA LEU A 23 8.17 25.22 -15.45
C LEU A 23 8.04 23.71 -15.44
N ASN A 24 7.37 23.10 -16.42
CA ASN A 24 7.26 21.64 -16.52
C ASN A 24 8.63 20.97 -16.71
N LYS A 25 9.59 21.64 -17.37
CA LYS A 25 10.95 21.12 -17.48
C LYS A 25 11.73 21.25 -16.17
N LYS A 26 11.50 22.31 -15.39
CA LYS A 26 12.19 22.54 -14.12
C LYS A 26 11.56 21.74 -12.96
N TYR A 27 10.25 21.56 -13.02
CA TYR A 27 9.41 20.89 -12.03
C TYR A 27 8.48 19.93 -12.80
N PRO A 28 9.00 18.77 -13.23
CA PRO A 28 8.18 17.79 -13.92
C PRO A 28 7.03 17.33 -13.03
N ILE A 29 5.88 17.05 -13.64
CA ILE A 29 4.72 16.51 -12.94
C ILE A 29 5.10 15.12 -12.43
N LYS A 30 4.89 14.87 -11.14
CA LYS A 30 5.07 13.58 -10.47
C LYS A 30 3.75 13.19 -9.80
N ASN A 31 3.31 11.96 -10.01
CA ASN A 31 2.13 11.37 -9.35
C ASN A 31 2.49 10.21 -8.42
N THR A 32 3.75 9.79 -8.45
CA THR A 32 4.25 8.62 -7.74
C THR A 32 5.22 9.04 -6.65
N GLU A 33 5.56 8.11 -5.78
CA GLU A 33 6.59 8.28 -4.76
C GLU A 33 7.99 7.90 -5.27
N LEU A 34 8.17 7.82 -6.59
CA LEU A 34 9.38 7.43 -7.29
C LEU A 34 10.07 8.66 -7.93
N PRO A 35 11.36 8.55 -8.33
CA PRO A 35 12.09 9.67 -8.92
C PRO A 35 11.64 10.06 -10.33
N PHE A 36 10.72 9.32 -10.94
CA PHE A 36 10.31 9.47 -12.33
C PHE A 36 9.17 10.47 -12.52
N SER A 37 9.21 11.19 -13.64
CA SER A 37 8.12 12.07 -14.08
C SER A 37 6.98 11.30 -14.73
N GLU A 38 5.81 11.93 -14.81
CA GLU A 38 4.62 11.37 -15.47
C GLU A 38 4.89 10.94 -16.92
N SER A 39 5.75 11.68 -17.64
CA SER A 39 6.12 11.36 -19.03
C SER A 39 7.00 10.11 -19.18
N GLU A 40 7.59 9.62 -18.09
CA GLU A 40 8.46 8.43 -18.10
C GLU A 40 7.70 7.16 -17.74
N GLU A 41 6.55 7.28 -17.06
CA GLU A 41 5.79 6.15 -16.47
C GLU A 41 5.43 5.07 -17.49
N ALA A 42 4.87 5.44 -18.65
CA ALA A 42 4.44 4.47 -19.67
C ALA A 42 5.62 3.65 -20.23
N ASN A 43 6.76 4.32 -20.49
CA ASN A 43 7.97 3.65 -20.98
C ASN A 43 8.55 2.70 -19.93
N LEU A 44 8.51 3.07 -18.65
CA LEU A 44 8.99 2.22 -17.55
C LEU A 44 8.13 0.97 -17.40
N ILE A 45 6.80 1.11 -17.46
CA ILE A 45 5.88 -0.04 -17.43
C ILE A 45 6.12 -0.95 -18.64
N GLU A 46 6.22 -0.38 -19.84
CA GLU A 46 6.46 -1.16 -21.06
C GLU A 46 7.81 -1.91 -21.00
N ALA A 47 8.86 -1.26 -20.50
CA ALA A 47 10.17 -1.89 -20.34
C ALA A 47 10.11 -3.08 -19.36
N ASN A 48 9.46 -2.91 -18.21
CA ASN A 48 9.28 -3.99 -17.23
C ASN A 48 8.48 -5.15 -17.82
N GLN A 49 7.38 -4.87 -18.51
CA GLN A 49 6.54 -5.90 -19.14
C GLN A 49 7.30 -6.68 -20.22
N LYS A 50 8.14 -6.00 -21.02
CA LYS A 50 9.00 -6.67 -22.01
C LYS A 50 10.01 -7.60 -21.34
N LEU A 51 10.60 -7.17 -20.23
CA LEU A 51 11.55 -8.00 -19.47
C LEU A 51 10.85 -9.20 -18.82
N ASP A 52 9.69 -9.00 -18.19
CA ASP A 52 8.91 -10.07 -17.57
C ASP A 52 8.53 -11.14 -18.60
N LYS A 53 8.14 -10.76 -19.82
CA LYS A 53 7.88 -11.71 -20.93
C LYS A 53 9.12 -12.53 -21.32
N ILE A 54 10.32 -11.92 -21.29
CA ILE A 54 11.57 -12.64 -21.56
C ILE A 54 11.84 -13.64 -20.44
N ILE A 55 11.65 -13.25 -19.18
CA ILE A 55 11.83 -14.13 -18.02
C ILE A 55 10.86 -15.32 -18.12
N GLN A 56 9.58 -15.08 -18.34
CA GLN A 56 8.54 -16.11 -18.48
C GLN A 56 8.85 -17.15 -19.57
N LYS A 57 9.50 -16.76 -20.67
CA LYS A 57 9.93 -17.71 -21.70
C LYS A 57 10.96 -18.72 -21.18
N ASN A 58 11.76 -18.33 -20.20
CA ASN A 58 12.89 -19.10 -19.69
C ASN A 58 12.59 -19.78 -18.34
N THR A 59 11.40 -19.57 -17.78
CA THR A 59 11.08 -20.02 -16.42
C THR A 59 9.64 -20.50 -16.30
N LEU A 60 9.38 -21.43 -15.39
CA LEU A 60 8.01 -21.80 -15.05
C LEU A 60 7.38 -20.72 -14.15
N GLN A 61 6.09 -20.47 -14.36
CA GLN A 61 5.33 -19.54 -13.54
C GLN A 61 5.35 -20.00 -12.08
N GLN A 62 5.52 -19.04 -11.16
CA GLN A 62 5.36 -19.30 -9.73
C GLN A 62 3.92 -19.73 -9.45
N ALA A 63 3.75 -20.93 -8.93
CA ALA A 63 2.48 -21.39 -8.41
C ALA A 63 2.27 -20.88 -6.99
N ASN A 64 1.01 -20.80 -6.57
CA ASN A 64 0.61 -20.56 -5.18
C ASN A 64 1.06 -19.19 -4.64
N ILE A 65 0.52 -18.11 -5.21
CA ILE A 65 0.64 -16.78 -4.60
C ILE A 65 -0.74 -16.37 -4.08
N ASP A 66 -0.84 -16.07 -2.80
CA ASP A 66 -2.10 -15.60 -2.20
C ASP A 66 -2.15 -14.08 -2.11
N VAL A 67 -3.36 -13.57 -1.88
CA VAL A 67 -3.58 -12.18 -1.51
C VAL A 67 -4.17 -12.14 -0.12
N VAL A 68 -3.70 -11.19 0.69
CA VAL A 68 -4.20 -10.95 2.05
C VAL A 68 -4.65 -9.50 2.15
N PHE A 69 -5.92 -9.30 2.47
CA PHE A 69 -6.49 -8.00 2.83
C PHE A 69 -6.67 -7.91 4.35
N THR A 70 -6.50 -6.71 4.89
CA THR A 70 -7.00 -6.35 6.22
C THR A 70 -8.11 -5.32 6.07
N TRP A 71 -9.24 -5.53 6.74
CA TRP A 71 -10.39 -4.63 6.63
C TRP A 71 -11.20 -4.57 7.92
N VAL A 72 -11.83 -3.42 8.14
CA VAL A 72 -12.77 -3.21 9.24
C VAL A 72 -13.91 -2.30 8.79
N ASP A 73 -15.14 -2.61 9.18
CA ASP A 73 -16.30 -1.73 9.07
C ASP A 73 -16.48 -0.97 10.39
N GLY A 74 -16.06 0.29 10.44
CA GLY A 74 -16.26 1.14 11.61
C GLY A 74 -17.71 1.59 11.83
N SER A 75 -18.63 1.27 10.90
CA SER A 75 -20.07 1.48 11.08
C SER A 75 -20.77 0.31 11.78
N ASP A 76 -20.08 -0.82 11.99
CA ASP A 76 -20.62 -1.98 12.70
C ASP A 76 -20.89 -1.64 14.19
N PRO A 77 -22.13 -1.76 14.68
CA PRO A 77 -22.47 -1.45 16.07
C PRO A 77 -21.71 -2.28 17.11
N SER A 78 -21.44 -3.56 16.82
CA SER A 78 -20.70 -4.46 17.70
C SER A 78 -19.24 -4.02 17.81
N TRP A 79 -18.65 -3.64 16.67
CA TRP A 79 -17.30 -3.08 16.64
C TRP A 79 -17.23 -1.74 17.37
N GLN A 80 -18.20 -0.84 17.15
CA GLN A 80 -18.27 0.46 17.83
C GLN A 80 -18.41 0.33 19.35
N ALA A 81 -19.22 -0.62 19.83
CA ALA A 81 -19.37 -0.92 21.25
C ALA A 81 -18.04 -1.40 21.86
N LYS A 82 -17.38 -2.36 21.18
CA LYS A 82 -16.05 -2.87 21.55
C LYS A 82 -15.01 -1.74 21.55
N TYR A 83 -14.96 -0.92 20.49
CA TYR A 83 -14.05 0.22 20.41
C TYR A 83 -14.28 1.23 21.53
N SER A 84 -15.54 1.61 21.78
CA SER A 84 -15.90 2.59 22.82
C SER A 84 -15.57 2.10 24.23
N GLN A 85 -15.64 0.79 24.48
CA GLN A 85 -15.27 0.20 25.76
C GLN A 85 -13.77 0.25 26.03
N TYR A 86 -12.94 0.02 25.01
CA TYR A 86 -11.48 -0.11 25.18
C TYR A 86 -10.72 1.18 24.86
N ALA A 87 -11.01 1.84 23.74
CA ALA A 87 -10.22 2.96 23.21
C ALA A 87 -9.97 4.12 24.20
N PRO A 88 -10.93 4.58 25.02
CA PRO A 88 -10.70 5.66 25.99
C PRO A 88 -9.58 5.34 26.99
N ASN A 89 -9.42 4.08 27.39
CA ASN A 89 -8.39 3.65 28.34
C ASN A 89 -6.98 3.66 27.74
N TYR A 90 -6.87 3.69 26.41
CA TYR A 90 -5.60 3.66 25.68
C TYR A 90 -5.32 4.98 24.94
N GLN A 91 -6.28 5.91 24.87
CA GLN A 91 -6.15 7.16 24.12
C GLN A 91 -4.97 8.01 24.60
N ALA A 92 -4.74 8.11 25.91
CA ALA A 92 -3.62 8.86 26.49
C ALA A 92 -2.23 8.28 26.11
N LYS A 93 -2.17 7.00 25.73
CA LYS A 93 -0.95 6.30 25.29
C LYS A 93 -0.87 6.14 23.78
N SER A 94 -1.92 6.52 23.05
CA SER A 94 -2.02 6.36 21.61
C SER A 94 -1.22 7.43 20.86
N ALA A 95 -0.74 7.08 19.68
CA ALA A 95 0.01 8.01 18.83
C ALA A 95 -0.92 8.98 18.09
N LEU A 96 -0.30 9.98 17.47
CA LEU A 96 -1.00 10.92 16.59
C LEU A 96 -1.79 10.18 15.51
N TYR A 97 -3.04 10.60 15.29
CA TYR A 97 -4.01 10.01 14.36
C TYR A 97 -4.44 8.57 14.68
N ALA A 98 -4.10 7.99 15.83
CA ALA A 98 -4.47 6.60 16.15
C ALA A 98 -5.99 6.38 16.30
N THR A 99 -6.71 7.41 16.74
CA THR A 99 -8.18 7.41 16.89
C THR A 99 -8.89 8.21 15.80
N ASP A 100 -8.23 8.49 14.68
CA ASP A 100 -8.86 9.21 13.57
C ASP A 100 -9.97 8.36 12.97
N ILE A 101 -11.20 8.91 12.91
CA ILE A 101 -12.39 8.22 12.41
C ILE A 101 -12.17 7.74 10.97
N ALA A 102 -11.43 8.51 10.16
CA ALA A 102 -11.11 8.15 8.78
C ALA A 102 -10.42 6.78 8.64
N ARG A 103 -9.76 6.27 9.69
CA ARG A 103 -9.12 4.95 9.70
C ARG A 103 -10.09 3.77 9.78
N PHE A 104 -11.34 4.04 10.12
CA PHE A 104 -12.36 3.03 10.33
C PHE A 104 -13.57 3.24 9.39
N GLU A 105 -13.55 4.23 8.51
CA GLU A 105 -14.64 4.45 7.55
C GLU A 105 -14.50 3.51 6.36
N ASP A 106 -15.56 2.75 6.04
CA ASP A 106 -15.67 1.92 4.83
C ASP A 106 -16.54 2.64 3.78
N HIS A 107 -16.02 2.81 2.57
CA HIS A 107 -16.72 3.39 1.41
C HIS A 107 -16.91 2.37 0.28
N ASN A 108 -16.89 1.06 0.61
CA ASN A 108 -16.80 -0.07 -0.32
C ASN A 108 -15.48 -0.17 -1.10
N GLU A 109 -14.38 0.42 -0.62
CA GLU A 109 -13.05 0.24 -1.21
C GLU A 109 -12.69 -1.24 -1.34
N LEU A 110 -12.92 -2.02 -0.28
CA LEU A 110 -12.62 -3.44 -0.27
C LEU A 110 -13.29 -4.20 -1.43
N TYR A 111 -14.55 -3.88 -1.74
CA TYR A 111 -15.26 -4.48 -2.87
C TYR A 111 -14.48 -4.26 -4.17
N TYR A 112 -14.18 -3.00 -4.49
CA TYR A 112 -13.50 -2.67 -5.74
C TYR A 112 -12.07 -3.21 -5.78
N SER A 113 -11.36 -3.20 -4.65
CA SER A 113 -9.99 -3.72 -4.58
C SER A 113 -9.93 -5.24 -4.78
N VAL A 114 -10.79 -6.00 -4.08
CA VAL A 114 -10.91 -7.46 -4.26
C VAL A 114 -11.32 -7.80 -5.69
N HIS A 115 -12.32 -7.10 -6.24
CA HIS A 115 -12.74 -7.32 -7.62
C HIS A 115 -11.67 -6.93 -8.64
N ALA A 116 -10.84 -5.93 -8.36
CA ALA A 116 -9.67 -5.59 -9.17
C ALA A 116 -8.63 -6.72 -9.16
N VAL A 117 -8.38 -7.35 -8.00
CA VAL A 117 -7.51 -8.53 -7.90
C VAL A 117 -8.05 -9.68 -8.78
N LEU A 118 -9.34 -10.01 -8.64
CA LEU A 118 -9.97 -11.08 -9.41
C LEU A 118 -9.93 -10.82 -10.93
N LYS A 119 -10.07 -9.54 -11.35
CA LYS A 119 -10.08 -9.13 -12.76
C LYS A 119 -8.68 -9.05 -13.37
N TYR A 120 -7.73 -8.43 -12.67
CA TYR A 120 -6.44 -8.04 -13.25
C TYR A 120 -5.28 -8.97 -12.90
N ILE A 121 -5.38 -9.79 -11.85
CA ILE A 121 -4.39 -10.80 -11.51
C ILE A 121 -5.03 -12.16 -11.21
N PRO A 122 -5.78 -12.75 -12.18
CA PRO A 122 -6.56 -13.97 -11.94
C PRO A 122 -5.71 -15.19 -11.56
N TRP A 123 -4.39 -15.14 -11.80
CA TRP A 123 -3.42 -16.17 -11.42
C TRP A 123 -3.19 -16.30 -9.91
N VAL A 124 -3.65 -15.35 -9.09
CA VAL A 124 -3.66 -15.48 -7.62
C VAL A 124 -4.30 -16.81 -7.26
N ARG A 125 -3.78 -17.52 -6.25
CA ARG A 125 -4.33 -18.80 -5.83
C ARG A 125 -5.55 -18.59 -4.95
N HIS A 126 -5.42 -17.82 -3.88
CA HIS A 126 -6.46 -17.59 -2.88
C HIS A 126 -6.45 -16.15 -2.37
N ILE A 127 -7.60 -15.65 -1.92
CA ILE A 127 -7.76 -14.34 -1.29
C ILE A 127 -8.21 -14.56 0.16
N PHE A 128 -7.43 -14.06 1.11
CA PHE A 128 -7.81 -14.02 2.52
C PHE A 128 -8.17 -12.59 2.91
N ILE A 129 -9.27 -12.43 3.64
CA ILE A 129 -9.69 -11.13 4.16
C ILE A 129 -9.75 -11.24 5.68
N ILE A 130 -8.84 -10.56 6.36
CA ILE A 130 -8.79 -10.51 7.82
C ILE A 130 -9.76 -9.43 8.33
N THR A 131 -10.64 -9.81 9.25
CA THR A 131 -11.66 -8.92 9.83
C THR A 131 -11.78 -9.07 11.35
N ASP A 132 -12.47 -8.13 12.01
CA ASP A 132 -12.80 -8.19 13.45
C ASP A 132 -14.19 -8.80 13.69
N ASN A 133 -14.39 -10.04 13.26
CA ASN A 133 -15.65 -10.80 13.27
C ASN A 133 -16.74 -10.15 12.42
N GLN A 134 -16.32 -9.58 11.28
CA GLN A 134 -17.17 -8.86 10.35
C GLN A 134 -17.22 -9.57 9.00
N LYS A 135 -18.35 -9.41 8.31
CA LYS A 135 -18.56 -9.91 6.96
C LYS A 135 -18.93 -8.77 6.02
N PRO A 136 -18.14 -8.50 4.96
CA PRO A 136 -18.50 -7.53 3.95
C PRO A 136 -19.86 -7.88 3.32
N LYS A 137 -20.77 -6.90 3.20
CA LYS A 137 -22.16 -7.13 2.75
C LYS A 137 -22.26 -7.71 1.34
N TRP A 138 -21.28 -7.44 0.49
CA TRP A 138 -21.20 -7.92 -0.88
C TRP A 138 -20.66 -9.36 -0.99
N LEU A 139 -20.01 -9.87 0.05
CA LEU A 139 -19.33 -11.16 0.02
C LEU A 139 -20.29 -12.31 0.30
N ASP A 140 -20.50 -13.15 -0.71
CA ASP A 140 -21.18 -14.43 -0.59
C ASP A 140 -20.17 -15.57 -0.79
N GLU A 141 -19.63 -16.08 0.32
CA GLU A 141 -18.64 -17.15 0.35
C GLU A 141 -19.12 -18.43 -0.35
N THR A 142 -20.44 -18.68 -0.38
CA THR A 142 -21.00 -19.85 -1.08
C THR A 142 -20.85 -19.76 -2.61
N LYS A 143 -20.59 -18.56 -3.12
CA LYS A 143 -20.41 -18.27 -4.55
C LYS A 143 -18.99 -17.88 -4.90
N GLN A 144 -18.11 -17.67 -3.91
CA GLN A 144 -16.75 -17.16 -4.10
C GLN A 144 -15.73 -18.08 -3.44
N GLU A 145 -15.57 -19.29 -3.98
CA GLU A 145 -14.68 -20.34 -3.44
C GLU A 145 -13.21 -19.92 -3.25
N LYS A 146 -12.77 -18.86 -3.95
CA LYS A 146 -11.42 -18.32 -3.90
C LYS A 146 -11.18 -17.35 -2.73
N ILE A 147 -12.21 -17.04 -1.94
CA ILE A 147 -12.16 -16.05 -0.87
C ILE A 147 -12.47 -16.73 0.47
N THR A 148 -11.65 -16.44 1.49
CA THR A 148 -11.88 -16.89 2.86
C THR A 148 -11.77 -15.71 3.82
N LEU A 149 -12.77 -15.57 4.69
CA LEU A 149 -12.71 -14.66 5.83
C LEU A 149 -11.87 -15.30 6.94
N ILE A 150 -10.99 -14.50 7.55
CA ILE A 150 -10.17 -14.88 8.69
C ILE A 150 -10.49 -13.91 9.83
N ASP A 151 -10.92 -14.43 10.97
CA ASP A 151 -11.13 -13.59 12.14
C ASP A 151 -9.80 -13.22 12.79
N HIS A 152 -9.73 -12.07 13.46
CA HIS A 152 -8.58 -11.74 14.31
C HIS A 152 -8.24 -12.86 15.31
N GLN A 153 -9.24 -13.52 15.89
CA GLN A 153 -9.07 -14.63 16.85
C GLN A 153 -8.46 -15.89 16.22
N ASP A 154 -8.51 -16.04 14.90
CA ASP A 154 -7.93 -17.21 14.22
C ASP A 154 -6.40 -17.12 14.11
N ILE A 155 -5.83 -15.91 14.23
CA ILE A 155 -4.40 -15.67 13.98
C ILE A 155 -3.68 -14.91 15.10
N ILE A 156 -4.41 -14.21 15.98
CA ILE A 156 -3.87 -13.41 17.09
C ILE A 156 -4.21 -14.10 18.41
N ASP A 157 -3.22 -14.23 19.30
CA ASP A 157 -3.42 -14.80 20.63
C ASP A 157 -4.42 -13.98 21.45
N GLU A 158 -5.28 -14.67 22.22
CA GLU A 158 -6.42 -14.10 22.94
C GLU A 158 -6.03 -12.94 23.88
N GLU A 159 -4.86 -13.01 24.52
CA GLU A 159 -4.34 -11.96 25.41
C GLU A 159 -4.13 -10.60 24.71
N TYR A 160 -3.88 -10.61 23.40
CA TYR A 160 -3.69 -9.40 22.60
C TYR A 160 -4.99 -8.88 22.01
N LEU A 161 -6.11 -9.60 22.17
CA LEU A 161 -7.42 -9.20 21.69
C LEU A 161 -8.27 -8.47 22.75
N PRO A 162 -9.30 -7.71 22.34
CA PRO A 162 -9.46 -7.19 20.98
C PRO A 162 -8.32 -6.24 20.60
N THR A 163 -8.09 -5.97 19.32
CA THR A 163 -7.13 -4.95 18.87
C THR A 163 -7.70 -4.12 17.73
N PHE A 164 -7.40 -2.83 17.73
CA PHE A 164 -7.72 -1.87 16.68
C PHE A 164 -6.43 -1.32 16.04
N ASN A 165 -5.30 -1.95 16.36
CA ASN A 165 -3.99 -1.57 15.91
C ASN A 165 -3.58 -2.45 14.73
N SER A 166 -3.60 -1.89 13.52
CA SER A 166 -3.16 -2.64 12.34
C SER A 166 -1.71 -3.14 12.45
N HIS A 167 -0.81 -2.44 13.18
CA HIS A 167 0.56 -2.95 13.35
C HIS A 167 0.57 -4.29 14.10
N VAL A 168 -0.37 -4.49 15.03
CA VAL A 168 -0.54 -5.76 15.75
C VAL A 168 -1.10 -6.80 14.77
N ILE A 169 -2.17 -6.49 14.04
CA ILE A 169 -2.78 -7.40 13.05
C ILE A 169 -1.75 -7.83 11.99
N GLU A 170 -1.00 -6.88 11.45
CA GLU A 170 0.05 -7.07 10.43
C GLU A 170 1.21 -7.94 10.93
N ALA A 171 1.44 -8.07 12.24
CA ALA A 171 2.48 -8.94 12.81
C ALA A 171 2.13 -10.42 12.71
N PHE A 172 0.84 -10.75 12.57
CA PHE A 172 0.32 -12.11 12.57
C PHE A 172 -0.09 -12.63 11.19
N LEU A 173 0.08 -11.88 10.09
CA LEU A 173 -0.37 -12.32 8.75
C LEU A 173 0.12 -13.73 8.37
N HIS A 174 1.36 -14.07 8.72
CA HIS A 174 1.95 -15.39 8.45
C HIS A 174 1.27 -16.57 9.18
N LYS A 175 0.41 -16.31 10.16
CA LYS A 175 -0.35 -17.31 10.91
C LYS A 175 -1.67 -17.70 10.24
N ILE A 176 -2.08 -17.02 9.17
CA ILE A 176 -3.27 -17.39 8.40
C ILE A 176 -3.20 -18.88 8.03
N PRO A 177 -4.23 -19.69 8.38
CA PRO A 177 -4.28 -21.10 8.02
C PRO A 177 -4.20 -21.29 6.50
N ASN A 178 -3.37 -22.25 6.05
CA ASN A 178 -3.17 -22.57 4.63
C ASN A 178 -2.64 -21.41 3.75
N LEU A 179 -2.05 -20.37 4.35
CA LEU A 179 -1.34 -19.34 3.61
C LEU A 179 -0.08 -19.91 2.94
N SER A 180 0.11 -19.55 1.67
CA SER A 180 1.30 -19.90 0.89
C SER A 180 2.55 -19.20 1.41
N GLU A 181 3.72 -19.74 1.04
CA GLU A 181 5.00 -19.08 1.30
C GLU A 181 5.07 -17.70 0.67
N ASN A 182 4.49 -17.51 -0.52
CA ASN A 182 4.43 -16.23 -1.22
C ASN A 182 3.03 -15.65 -1.13
N PHE A 183 2.88 -14.44 -0.62
CA PHE A 183 1.61 -13.75 -0.58
C PHE A 183 1.78 -12.24 -0.78
N ILE A 184 0.72 -11.57 -1.22
CA ILE A 184 0.71 -10.13 -1.46
C ILE A 184 -0.25 -9.52 -0.45
N TYR A 185 0.26 -8.62 0.38
CA TYR A 185 -0.56 -7.86 1.32
C TYR A 185 -1.12 -6.61 0.65
N PHE A 186 -2.40 -6.35 0.94
CA PHE A 186 -3.12 -5.16 0.53
C PHE A 186 -3.78 -4.51 1.76
N ASN A 187 -3.62 -3.20 1.87
CA ASN A 187 -4.66 -2.39 2.52
C ASN A 187 -5.88 -2.35 1.60
N ASP A 188 -7.05 -2.13 2.18
CA ASP A 188 -8.33 -1.98 1.48
C ASP A 188 -8.37 -0.78 0.51
N ASP A 189 -7.60 0.27 0.79
CA ASP A 189 -7.50 1.50 -0.01
C ASP A 189 -6.52 1.44 -1.21
N VAL A 190 -5.92 0.27 -1.48
CA VAL A 190 -4.99 0.03 -2.59
C VAL A 190 -5.69 -0.76 -3.70
N PHE A 191 -5.58 -0.32 -4.95
CA PHE A 191 -6.25 -0.94 -6.08
C PHE A 191 -5.31 -1.24 -7.24
N ILE A 192 -5.48 -2.40 -7.88
CA ILE A 192 -4.78 -2.75 -9.11
C ILE A 192 -5.45 -2.06 -10.29
N ALA A 193 -4.67 -1.28 -11.03
CA ALA A 193 -5.17 -0.44 -12.12
C ALA A 193 -5.09 -1.13 -13.49
N ARG A 194 -4.29 -2.19 -13.62
CA ARG A 194 -4.08 -2.92 -14.89
C ARG A 194 -3.72 -4.38 -14.67
N GLU A 195 -3.76 -5.16 -15.74
CA GLU A 195 -3.26 -6.53 -15.70
C GLU A 195 -1.77 -6.56 -15.34
N LEU A 196 -1.43 -7.38 -14.34
CA LEU A 196 -0.07 -7.59 -13.87
C LEU A 196 0.25 -9.08 -13.88
N GLN A 197 1.50 -9.40 -14.18
CA GLN A 197 1.99 -10.78 -14.15
C GLN A 197 2.50 -11.13 -12.75
N ALA A 198 2.58 -12.42 -12.43
CA ALA A 198 3.11 -12.89 -11.14
C ALA A 198 4.53 -12.35 -10.88
N GLU A 199 5.33 -12.24 -11.94
CA GLU A 199 6.72 -11.73 -11.93
C GLU A 199 6.81 -10.26 -11.52
N HIS A 200 5.71 -9.50 -11.53
CA HIS A 200 5.66 -8.17 -10.91
C HIS A 200 5.91 -8.24 -9.40
N PHE A 201 5.45 -9.29 -8.75
CA PHE A 201 5.50 -9.48 -7.29
C PHE A 201 6.57 -10.48 -6.87
N PHE A 202 6.67 -11.60 -7.58
CA PHE A 202 7.62 -12.68 -7.31
C PHE A 202 8.22 -13.18 -8.61
N GLN A 203 9.52 -12.99 -8.77
CA GLN A 203 10.25 -13.52 -9.91
C GLN A 203 10.25 -15.05 -9.87
N ALA A 204 10.46 -15.65 -11.04
CA ALA A 204 10.37 -17.10 -11.17
C ALA A 204 11.43 -17.88 -10.37
N ASN A 205 12.54 -17.24 -9.99
CA ASN A 205 13.53 -17.79 -9.05
C ASN A 205 13.13 -17.66 -7.57
N GLY A 206 11.91 -17.18 -7.28
CA GLY A 206 11.38 -17.02 -5.93
C GLY A 206 11.76 -15.72 -5.22
N ILE A 207 12.49 -14.81 -5.88
CA ILE A 207 12.84 -13.49 -5.33
C ILE A 207 11.62 -12.57 -5.42
N ALA A 208 11.26 -11.96 -4.29
CA ALA A 208 10.17 -11.00 -4.22
C ALA A 208 10.58 -9.61 -4.72
N SER A 209 9.61 -8.81 -5.10
CA SER A 209 9.81 -7.38 -5.37
C SER A 209 9.74 -6.57 -4.08
N ILE A 210 10.59 -5.55 -3.97
CA ILE A 210 10.45 -4.47 -2.98
C ILE A 210 10.32 -3.14 -3.72
N PHE A 211 9.30 -2.35 -3.37
CA PHE A 211 8.98 -1.09 -4.04
C PHE A 211 9.45 0.08 -3.17
N MET A 212 10.65 0.61 -3.45
CA MET A 212 11.27 1.68 -2.64
C MET A 212 10.83 3.06 -3.10
N SER A 213 10.61 3.98 -2.15
CA SER A 213 10.27 5.38 -2.43
C SER A 213 11.50 6.29 -2.48
N GLU A 214 11.43 7.36 -3.27
CA GLU A 214 12.37 8.51 -3.27
C GLU A 214 12.25 9.37 -2.00
N LYS A 215 11.19 9.19 -1.20
CA LYS A 215 11.02 9.90 0.07
C LYS A 215 12.18 9.59 1.03
N SER A 216 12.41 10.49 1.97
CA SER A 216 13.45 10.38 3.00
C SER A 216 12.83 10.40 4.39
N LEU A 217 13.03 9.34 5.16
CA LEU A 217 12.65 9.22 6.56
C LEU A 217 13.34 10.30 7.41
N THR A 218 14.61 10.57 7.12
CA THR A 218 15.36 11.66 7.77
C THR A 218 14.70 13.02 7.53
N GLN A 219 14.31 13.32 6.28
CA GLN A 219 13.59 14.56 5.98
C GLN A 219 12.22 14.60 6.66
N MET A 220 11.49 13.49 6.68
CA MET A 220 10.19 13.39 7.36
C MET A 220 10.33 13.67 8.86
N ARG A 221 11.34 13.08 9.52
CA ARG A 221 11.66 13.35 10.93
C ARG A 221 12.02 14.82 11.16
N ASN A 222 12.84 15.40 10.28
CA ASN A 222 13.27 16.80 10.41
C ASN A 222 12.13 17.81 10.23
N ARG A 223 10.97 17.41 9.66
CA ARG A 223 9.76 18.25 9.64
C ARG A 223 9.09 18.39 11.02
N GLY A 224 9.47 17.55 11.98
CA GLY A 224 9.03 17.65 13.39
C GLY A 224 7.71 16.95 13.72
N THR A 225 6.95 16.48 12.73
CA THR A 225 5.72 15.71 12.96
C THR A 225 6.04 14.23 13.20
N ILE A 226 5.88 13.77 14.43
CA ILE A 226 6.03 12.35 14.78
C ILE A 226 4.71 11.63 14.46
N THR A 227 4.77 10.64 13.56
CA THR A 227 3.65 9.77 13.22
C THR A 227 3.94 8.34 13.69
N PRO A 228 2.91 7.51 13.96
CA PRO A 228 3.11 6.11 14.33
C PRO A 228 3.87 5.35 13.24
N THR A 229 3.55 5.58 11.96
CA THR A 229 4.25 4.94 10.82
C THR A 229 5.73 5.30 10.76
N LEU A 230 6.08 6.58 10.96
CA LEU A 230 7.48 7.01 10.99
C LEU A 230 8.23 6.38 12.17
N SER A 231 7.66 6.45 13.37
CA SER A 231 8.26 5.89 14.59
C SER A 231 8.49 4.39 14.48
N ALA A 232 7.52 3.66 13.93
CA ALA A 232 7.59 2.22 13.71
C ALA A 232 8.63 1.84 12.65
N SER A 233 8.80 2.67 11.61
CA SER A 233 9.85 2.50 10.60
C SER A 233 11.24 2.73 11.21
N GLU A 234 11.42 3.81 11.98
CA GLU A 234 12.67 4.09 12.69
C GLU A 234 13.01 2.98 13.69
N TYR A 235 12.02 2.41 14.38
CA TYR A 235 12.24 1.27 15.27
C TYR A 235 12.68 0.04 14.49
N SER A 236 12.02 -0.28 13.38
CA SER A 236 12.40 -1.38 12.49
C SER A 236 13.85 -1.23 11.99
N ILE A 237 14.28 -0.01 11.63
CA ILE A 237 15.67 0.27 11.23
C ILE A 237 16.64 -0.03 12.38
N ARG A 238 16.32 0.35 13.62
CA ARG A 238 17.16 0.02 14.79
C ARG A 238 17.32 -1.49 14.96
N LEU A 239 16.28 -2.27 14.70
CA LEU A 239 16.33 -3.74 14.79
C LEU A 239 17.15 -4.36 13.66
N LEU A 240 16.99 -3.87 12.43
CA LEU A 240 17.79 -4.32 11.28
C LEU A 240 19.28 -4.00 11.48
N ASN A 241 19.61 -2.82 12.02
CA ASN A 241 20.99 -2.42 12.30
C ASN A 241 21.72 -3.29 13.35
N LYS A 242 21.01 -4.14 14.10
CA LYS A 242 21.64 -5.14 14.97
C LYS A 242 22.33 -6.27 14.19
N TYR A 243 21.86 -6.54 12.97
CA TYR A 243 22.30 -7.70 12.17
C TYR A 243 22.95 -7.28 10.84
N TYR A 244 22.64 -6.09 10.34
CA TYR A 244 23.12 -5.61 9.05
C TYR A 244 23.71 -4.21 9.18
N ASN A 245 24.72 -3.92 8.36
CA ASN A 245 25.25 -2.58 8.23
C ASN A 245 24.40 -1.76 7.25
N THR A 246 23.38 -1.06 7.74
CA THR A 246 22.40 -0.35 6.90
C THR A 246 22.36 1.15 7.15
N ASN A 247 21.93 1.89 6.13
CA ASN A 247 21.63 3.32 6.17
C ASN A 247 20.26 3.59 5.53
N ILE A 248 19.27 2.75 5.85
CA ILE A 248 17.92 2.86 5.28
C ILE A 248 17.35 4.25 5.57
N ASP A 249 17.11 5.01 4.50
CA ASP A 249 16.43 6.31 4.56
C ASP A 249 15.13 6.33 3.74
N SER A 250 14.95 5.36 2.84
CA SER A 250 13.75 5.26 2.01
C SER A 250 12.64 4.50 2.72
N PRO A 251 11.42 5.06 2.82
CA PRO A 251 10.24 4.26 3.04
C PRO A 251 9.90 3.46 1.77
N LEU A 252 8.88 2.61 1.87
CA LEU A 252 8.34 1.90 0.72
C LEU A 252 7.23 2.73 0.06
N VAL A 253 7.00 2.47 -1.22
CA VAL A 253 5.84 3.02 -1.94
C VAL A 253 4.57 2.52 -1.26
N HIS A 254 3.61 3.41 -1.02
CA HIS A 254 2.30 3.03 -0.46
C HIS A 254 1.43 2.32 -1.52
N THR A 255 1.67 1.02 -1.69
CA THR A 255 1.07 0.12 -2.69
C THR A 255 0.91 -1.28 -2.07
N TYR A 256 0.54 -2.27 -2.87
CA TYR A 256 0.54 -3.67 -2.44
C TYR A 256 1.96 -4.15 -2.11
N ILE A 257 2.09 -5.12 -1.21
CA ILE A 257 3.40 -5.53 -0.71
C ILE A 257 3.60 -7.04 -0.89
N PRO A 258 4.53 -7.50 -1.75
CA PRO A 258 4.94 -8.90 -1.81
C PRO A 258 5.67 -9.30 -0.53
N LEU A 259 5.21 -10.37 0.12
CA LEU A 259 5.70 -10.84 1.40
C LEU A 259 5.95 -12.35 1.39
N LYS A 260 6.85 -12.79 2.27
CA LYS A 260 7.19 -14.20 2.46
C LYS A 260 6.89 -14.67 3.87
N LYS A 261 6.18 -15.80 3.98
CA LYS A 261 5.83 -16.41 5.27
C LYS A 261 7.08 -16.78 6.08
N SER A 262 8.06 -17.40 5.44
CA SER A 262 9.34 -17.75 6.09
C SER A 262 10.11 -16.55 6.67
N ILE A 263 9.92 -15.34 6.13
CA ILE A 263 10.59 -14.14 6.63
C ILE A 263 9.86 -13.49 7.81
N TYR A 264 8.55 -13.67 7.89
CA TYR A 264 7.82 -13.42 9.14
C TYR A 264 8.32 -14.32 10.27
N GLU A 265 8.45 -15.62 10.03
CA GLU A 265 8.96 -16.57 11.02
C GLU A 265 10.39 -16.22 11.46
N LEU A 266 11.22 -15.75 10.53
CA LEU A 266 12.55 -15.22 10.81
C LEU A 266 12.50 -13.97 11.71
N ALA A 267 11.62 -13.01 11.39
CA ALA A 267 11.47 -11.79 12.17
C ALA A 267 11.01 -12.11 13.60
N TRP A 268 10.01 -12.98 13.76
CA TRP A 268 9.55 -13.47 15.06
C TRP A 268 10.68 -14.12 15.85
N ARG A 269 11.48 -14.99 15.24
CA ARG A 269 12.62 -15.62 15.91
C ARG A 269 13.71 -14.62 16.34
N ARG A 270 13.95 -13.55 15.57
CA ARG A 270 15.03 -12.59 15.82
C ARG A 270 14.65 -11.43 16.76
N TYR A 271 13.38 -11.06 16.75
CA TYR A 271 12.87 -9.85 17.41
C TYR A 271 11.73 -10.15 18.38
N GLU A 272 11.59 -11.41 18.81
CA GLU A 272 10.50 -11.90 19.67
C GLU A 272 10.21 -10.94 20.83
N LYS A 273 11.25 -10.55 21.57
CA LYS A 273 11.13 -9.64 22.72
C LYS A 273 10.50 -8.30 22.32
N GLU A 274 10.98 -7.70 21.25
CA GLU A 274 10.48 -6.41 20.77
C GLU A 274 9.07 -6.53 20.20
N ILE A 275 8.75 -7.66 19.58
CA ILE A 275 7.44 -7.95 19.03
C ILE A 275 6.43 -8.08 20.18
N LEU A 276 6.66 -9.00 21.12
CA LEU A 276 5.83 -9.18 22.31
C LEU A 276 5.64 -7.88 23.11
N GLY A 277 6.62 -6.97 23.06
CA GLY A 277 6.54 -5.67 23.73
C GLY A 277 5.46 -4.73 23.22
N PHE A 278 5.03 -4.84 21.95
CA PHE A 278 4.01 -3.94 21.37
C PHE A 278 2.65 -4.59 21.09
N LEU A 279 2.56 -5.94 21.09
CA LEU A 279 1.28 -6.64 20.85
C LEU A 279 0.15 -6.25 21.82
N PRO A 280 0.40 -5.93 23.10
CA PRO A 280 -0.65 -5.44 23.99
C PRO A 280 -1.28 -4.09 23.60
N ASN A 281 -0.67 -3.35 22.66
CA ASN A 281 -1.15 -2.03 22.24
C ASN A 281 -2.44 -2.15 21.42
N LYS A 282 -3.56 -1.83 22.06
CA LYS A 282 -4.90 -1.87 21.44
C LYS A 282 -5.12 -0.80 20.35
N LEU A 283 -4.38 0.30 20.40
CA LEU A 283 -4.34 1.38 19.41
C LEU A 283 -2.89 1.62 18.97
N ARG A 284 -2.68 2.17 17.78
CA ARG A 284 -1.32 2.49 17.29
C ARG A 284 -0.57 3.39 18.27
N THR A 285 0.69 3.04 18.54
CA THR A 285 1.61 3.83 19.36
C THR A 285 2.90 4.15 18.61
N ASN A 286 3.73 5.01 19.19
CA ASN A 286 5.06 5.31 18.64
C ASN A 286 6.10 4.21 18.95
N ASN A 287 5.72 3.17 19.70
CA ASN A 287 6.58 2.05 20.08
C ASN A 287 6.27 0.76 19.32
N ASP A 288 5.36 0.82 18.33
CA ASP A 288 4.99 -0.33 17.51
C ASP A 288 6.07 -0.65 16.46
N LEU A 289 5.94 -1.80 15.81
CA LEU A 289 6.69 -2.16 14.62
C LEU A 289 5.77 -2.20 13.40
N ASN A 290 6.26 -1.69 12.27
CA ASN A 290 5.53 -1.74 11.00
C ASN A 290 5.99 -2.99 10.25
N PHE A 291 5.22 -4.07 10.33
CA PHE A 291 5.61 -5.37 9.80
C PHE A 291 5.50 -5.43 8.28
N ALA A 292 4.27 -5.44 7.78
CA ALA A 292 3.99 -5.70 6.38
C ALA A 292 4.53 -4.58 5.48
N ASN A 293 4.40 -3.32 5.89
CA ASN A 293 4.78 -2.17 5.07
C ASN A 293 6.22 -1.69 5.29
N PHE A 294 7.03 -2.33 6.14
CA PHE A 294 8.41 -1.88 6.36
C PHE A 294 9.40 -2.98 6.78
N LEU A 295 9.24 -3.57 7.97
CA LEU A 295 10.22 -4.49 8.56
C LEU A 295 10.44 -5.72 7.69
N ILE A 296 9.37 -6.40 7.27
CA ILE A 296 9.46 -7.65 6.51
C ILE A 296 10.04 -7.42 5.11
N PRO A 297 9.59 -6.44 4.30
CA PRO A 297 10.20 -6.19 3.00
C PRO A 297 11.69 -5.86 3.07
N TRP A 298 12.11 -5.01 4.04
CA TRP A 298 13.53 -4.71 4.21
C TRP A 298 14.32 -5.93 4.69
N LEU A 299 13.77 -6.73 5.62
CA LEU A 299 14.39 -7.98 6.04
C LEU A 299 14.54 -8.96 4.87
N MET A 300 13.53 -9.08 4.01
CA MET A 300 13.61 -9.87 2.77
C MET A 300 14.74 -9.39 1.86
N TYR A 301 14.91 -8.07 1.70
CA TYR A 301 16.00 -7.50 0.90
C TYR A 301 17.38 -7.87 1.48
N PHE A 302 17.59 -7.70 2.78
CA PHE A 302 18.89 -8.03 3.41
C PHE A 302 19.18 -9.53 3.51
N GLU A 303 18.16 -10.38 3.53
CA GLU A 303 18.29 -11.84 3.44
C GLU A 303 18.44 -12.35 1.99
N GLY A 304 18.56 -11.45 1.01
CA GLY A 304 18.68 -11.81 -0.40
C GLY A 304 17.45 -12.51 -0.96
N LYS A 305 16.26 -12.22 -0.40
CA LYS A 305 14.95 -12.76 -0.79
C LYS A 305 14.07 -11.74 -1.51
N ALA A 306 14.48 -10.49 -1.60
CA ALA A 306 13.82 -9.46 -2.41
C ALA A 306 14.81 -8.63 -3.23
N MET A 307 14.34 -8.06 -4.33
CA MET A 307 15.09 -7.08 -5.11
C MET A 307 14.22 -5.87 -5.52
N PRO A 308 14.81 -4.68 -5.70
CA PRO A 308 14.06 -3.51 -6.11
C PRO A 308 13.38 -3.71 -7.46
N LYS A 309 12.09 -3.36 -7.53
CA LYS A 309 11.33 -3.29 -8.79
C LYS A 309 10.57 -1.97 -8.84
N ILE A 310 10.26 -1.51 -10.04
CA ILE A 310 9.51 -0.25 -10.25
C ILE A 310 8.01 -0.56 -10.22
N ASP A 311 7.30 0.09 -9.32
CA ASP A 311 5.84 0.12 -9.28
C ASP A 311 5.33 1.55 -9.47
N ILE A 312 4.71 1.82 -10.62
CA ILE A 312 4.04 3.10 -10.85
C ILE A 312 2.72 3.06 -10.08
N CYS A 313 2.71 3.58 -8.85
CA CYS A 313 1.53 3.71 -8.01
C CYS A 313 1.16 5.19 -7.84
N TYR A 314 -0.11 5.53 -8.08
CA TYR A 314 -0.63 6.87 -7.82
C TYR A 314 -1.21 6.94 -6.41
N TYR A 315 -0.59 7.75 -5.55
CA TYR A 315 -1.06 7.94 -4.17
C TYR A 315 -1.71 9.30 -4.00
N PHE A 316 -2.93 9.35 -3.46
CA PHE A 316 -3.62 10.60 -3.18
C PHE A 316 -4.63 10.48 -2.03
N ASN A 317 -4.92 11.61 -1.39
CA ASN A 317 -5.94 11.70 -0.34
C ASN A 317 -7.31 11.98 -0.95
N ILE A 318 -8.30 11.12 -0.69
CA ILE A 318 -9.68 11.24 -1.23
C ILE A 318 -10.41 12.48 -0.75
N ARG A 319 -10.07 13.01 0.44
CA ARG A 319 -10.65 14.24 0.99
C ARG A 319 -10.08 15.48 0.32
N SER A 320 -8.90 15.40 -0.30
CA SER A 320 -8.22 16.58 -0.84
C SER A 320 -8.79 17.05 -2.19
N PRO A 321 -8.70 18.35 -2.53
CA PRO A 321 -9.08 18.85 -3.86
C PRO A 321 -8.33 18.18 -5.01
N ASN A 322 -7.14 17.64 -4.74
CA ASN A 322 -6.35 16.92 -5.74
C ASN A 322 -7.01 15.58 -6.16
N ALA A 323 -7.86 14.98 -5.32
CA ALA A 323 -8.52 13.72 -5.62
C ALA A 323 -9.30 13.76 -6.94
N LEU A 324 -10.06 14.85 -7.18
CA LEU A 324 -10.83 15.04 -8.41
C LEU A 324 -9.95 15.10 -9.67
N THR A 325 -8.75 15.69 -9.55
CA THR A 325 -7.77 15.71 -10.63
C THR A 325 -7.23 14.30 -10.88
N GLN A 326 -6.95 13.54 -9.82
CA GLN A 326 -6.47 12.16 -9.93
C GLN A 326 -7.53 11.23 -10.54
N TYR A 327 -8.80 11.35 -10.17
CA TYR A 327 -9.90 10.56 -10.76
C TYR A 327 -9.98 10.75 -12.27
N LYS A 328 -10.04 12.02 -12.73
CA LYS A 328 -10.07 12.35 -14.16
C LYS A 328 -8.83 11.84 -14.87
N LYS A 329 -7.65 11.99 -14.26
CA LYS A 329 -6.38 11.54 -14.82
C LYS A 329 -6.35 10.02 -14.98
N LEU A 330 -6.74 9.27 -13.96
CA LEU A 330 -6.77 7.80 -13.99
C LEU A 330 -7.75 7.29 -15.04
N LEU A 331 -8.95 7.86 -15.14
CA LEU A 331 -9.92 7.52 -16.19
C LEU A 331 -9.38 7.80 -17.60
N ASN A 332 -8.78 8.98 -17.80
CA ASN A 332 -8.17 9.33 -19.09
C ASN A 332 -7.01 8.39 -19.46
N LYS A 333 -6.14 8.07 -18.49
CA LYS A 333 -5.03 7.14 -18.69
C LYS A 333 -5.51 5.72 -18.99
N LYS A 334 -6.57 5.23 -18.32
CA LYS A 334 -7.24 3.96 -18.65
C LYS A 334 -7.73 3.95 -20.10
N ASN A 335 -8.37 5.04 -20.56
CA ASN A 335 -8.91 5.13 -21.92
C ASN A 335 -7.85 5.07 -23.03
N ILE A 336 -6.60 5.46 -22.73
CA ILE A 336 -5.49 5.43 -23.69
C ILE A 336 -4.51 4.27 -23.43
N GLY A 337 -4.78 3.38 -22.46
CA GLY A 337 -3.91 2.23 -22.14
C GLY A 337 -2.64 2.57 -21.36
N GLU A 338 -2.55 3.78 -20.79
CA GLU A 338 -1.39 4.29 -20.03
C GLU A 338 -1.66 4.40 -18.53
N GLN A 339 -2.59 3.62 -18.01
CA GLN A 339 -2.86 3.56 -16.58
C GLN A 339 -1.62 3.09 -15.79
N PRO A 340 -1.46 3.56 -14.53
CA PRO A 340 -0.42 3.07 -13.63
C PRO A 340 -0.59 1.57 -13.33
N ASN A 341 0.34 0.97 -12.58
CA ASN A 341 0.17 -0.40 -12.12
C ASN A 341 -0.93 -0.49 -11.05
N SER A 342 -0.94 0.49 -10.15
CA SER A 342 -1.88 0.60 -9.05
C SER A 342 -2.18 2.07 -8.69
N PHE A 343 -3.15 2.27 -7.83
CA PHE A 343 -3.34 3.52 -7.12
C PHE A 343 -3.81 3.27 -5.68
N CYS A 344 -3.51 4.20 -4.80
CA CYS A 344 -3.96 4.21 -3.41
C CYS A 344 -4.80 5.46 -3.17
N ALA A 345 -6.07 5.22 -2.84
CA ALA A 345 -7.07 6.26 -2.57
C ALA A 345 -7.21 6.42 -1.05
N ASN A 346 -6.14 6.86 -0.40
CA ASN A 346 -6.04 6.87 1.06
C ASN A 346 -6.99 7.89 1.69
N ASP A 347 -7.57 7.53 2.82
CA ASP A 347 -8.41 8.40 3.63
C ASP A 347 -7.67 8.90 4.88
N PHE A 348 -7.38 10.20 4.91
CA PHE A 348 -6.89 10.86 6.12
C PHE A 348 -7.37 12.30 6.20
N ASN A 349 -7.50 12.80 7.43
CA ASN A 349 -7.94 14.16 7.67
C ASN A 349 -7.09 15.20 6.93
N SER A 350 -7.77 16.13 6.26
CA SER A 350 -7.14 17.22 5.53
C SER A 350 -7.75 18.55 5.94
N GLN A 351 -6.94 19.62 5.98
CA GLN A 351 -7.41 20.96 6.36
C GLN A 351 -8.48 21.52 5.40
N LYS A 352 -8.50 21.03 4.15
CA LYS A 352 -9.47 21.41 3.13
C LYS A 352 -10.07 20.14 2.54
N SER A 353 -11.18 19.70 3.12
CA SER A 353 -11.94 18.56 2.60
C SER A 353 -12.89 19.00 1.49
N ILE A 354 -13.01 18.20 0.43
CA ILE A 354 -14.07 18.36 -0.56
C ILE A 354 -15.38 17.79 -0.01
N ASN A 355 -16.51 18.40 -0.38
CA ASN A 355 -17.83 17.89 -0.02
C ASN A 355 -18.14 16.59 -0.81
N ASN A 356 -18.89 15.67 -0.20
CA ASN A 356 -19.33 14.42 -0.83
C ASN A 356 -18.17 13.57 -1.41
N TYR A 357 -16.99 13.59 -0.78
CA TYR A 357 -15.81 12.85 -1.24
C TYR A 357 -16.10 11.35 -1.40
N GLN A 358 -16.89 10.76 -0.51
CA GLN A 358 -17.31 9.35 -0.54
C GLN A 358 -18.05 9.00 -1.85
N ASN A 359 -19.10 9.76 -2.19
CA ASN A 359 -19.86 9.57 -3.43
C ASN A 359 -19.00 9.81 -4.68
N GLN A 360 -18.03 10.73 -4.61
CA GLN A 360 -17.12 10.99 -5.72
C GLN A 360 -16.13 9.84 -5.92
N LEU A 361 -15.59 9.28 -4.84
CA LEU A 361 -14.76 8.09 -4.88
C LEU A 361 -15.55 6.90 -5.44
N PHE A 362 -16.75 6.64 -4.92
CA PHE A 362 -17.62 5.57 -5.41
C PHE A 362 -17.91 5.71 -6.92
N SER A 363 -18.29 6.90 -7.38
CA SER A 363 -18.55 7.16 -8.79
C SER A 363 -17.31 6.93 -9.67
N PHE A 364 -16.14 7.35 -9.18
CA PHE A 364 -14.87 7.09 -9.85
C PHE A 364 -14.56 5.59 -9.92
N LEU A 365 -14.59 4.87 -8.80
CA LEU A 365 -14.29 3.45 -8.73
C LEU A 365 -15.26 2.63 -9.59
N ASN A 366 -16.55 2.95 -9.55
CA ASN A 366 -17.55 2.35 -10.41
C ASN A 366 -17.20 2.56 -11.89
N SER A 367 -16.89 3.78 -12.30
CA SER A 367 -16.49 4.10 -13.68
C SER A 367 -15.17 3.44 -14.09
N TYR A 368 -14.25 3.26 -13.15
CA TYR A 368 -12.93 2.67 -13.39
C TYR A 368 -12.97 1.14 -13.47
N TYR A 369 -13.84 0.46 -12.71
CA TYR A 369 -13.84 -1.01 -12.64
C TYR A 369 -15.01 -1.69 -13.34
N SER A 370 -16.08 -0.95 -13.66
CA SER A 370 -17.01 -1.33 -14.73
C SER A 370 -16.24 -1.49 -16.04
#